data_AF-A0A9D8KYC7-F1
#
_entry.id   AF-A0A9D8KYC7-F1
#
_cell.length_a   1.000
_cell.length_b   1.000
_cell.length_c   1.000
_cell.angle_alpha   90.00
_cell.angle_beta   90.00
_cell.angle_gamma   90.00
#
_symmetry.space_group_name_H-M   'P 1'
#
loop_
_entity.id
_entity.type
_entity.pdbx_description
1 polymer ?
#
loop_
_entity_poly.entity_id
_entity_poly.type
_entity_poly.pdbx_seq_one_letter_code
_entity_poly.pdbx_strand_id
1 'polypeptide(L)'
;MPRSNSLRTMPITAMDTARLGADRHLTMPGISATVGEMLDALVRAAGRDALKHIRRTPDPTMIAMAATLPRHLDASRAISCGFHPDLLGAGPELDFNDIIRIHAEDDLNAATPGP
;
A
#
# COMPACT_ATOMS: atom_id res chain seq x y z
N MET A 1 -20.41 19.32 -8.62
CA MET A 1 -19.95 18.84 -7.30
C MET A 1 -18.48 18.50 -7.41
N PRO A 2 -17.59 19.05 -6.56
CA PRO A 2 -16.16 18.78 -6.66
C PRO A 2 -15.91 17.31 -6.26
N ARG A 3 -15.21 16.57 -7.12
CA ARG A 3 -14.77 15.20 -6.84
C ARG A 3 -13.75 15.26 -5.72
N SER A 4 -14.13 14.77 -4.54
CA SER A 4 -13.22 14.62 -3.40
C SER A 4 -12.25 13.46 -3.67
N ASN A 5 -11.26 13.70 -4.55
CA ASN A 5 -10.09 12.86 -4.67
C ASN A 5 -8.99 13.50 -3.81
N SER A 6 -8.99 13.23 -2.51
CA SER A 6 -7.91 13.69 -1.63
C SER A 6 -6.70 12.77 -1.76
N LEU A 7 -6.11 12.73 -2.94
CA LEU A 7 -4.68 12.44 -3.04
C LEU A 7 -4.00 13.50 -2.17
N ARG A 8 -3.55 13.13 -0.97
CA ARG A 8 -2.60 13.94 -0.18
C ARG A 8 -1.23 13.84 -0.83
N THR A 9 -1.17 14.11 -2.14
CA THR A 9 0.09 14.22 -2.86
C THR A 9 0.75 15.50 -2.39
N MET A 10 1.76 15.33 -1.55
CA MET A 10 2.67 16.43 -1.26
C MET A 10 3.31 16.86 -2.58
N PRO A 11 3.17 18.13 -3.00
CA PRO A 11 3.74 18.56 -4.26
C PRO A 11 5.26 18.48 -4.15
N ILE A 12 5.94 17.99 -5.20
CA ILE A 12 7.40 17.74 -5.17
C ILE A 12 8.22 18.98 -4.80
N THR A 13 7.64 20.17 -4.99
CA THR A 13 8.22 21.47 -4.60
C THR A 13 8.25 21.74 -3.09
N ALA A 14 7.49 21.00 -2.29
CA ALA A 14 7.47 21.12 -0.83
C ALA A 14 8.54 20.24 -0.16
N MET A 15 9.24 19.41 -0.92
CA MET A 15 10.30 18.54 -0.40
C MET A 15 11.56 19.35 -0.07
N ASP A 16 12.08 19.17 1.15
CA ASP A 16 13.40 19.69 1.53
C ASP A 16 14.52 18.87 0.87
N THR A 17 14.86 19.25 -0.35
CA THR A 17 15.89 18.56 -1.14
C THR A 17 17.31 18.77 -0.61
N ALA A 18 17.53 19.72 0.31
CA ALA A 18 18.84 19.91 0.93
C ALA A 18 19.26 18.70 1.79
N ARG A 19 18.29 17.93 2.31
CA ARG A 19 18.52 16.72 3.11
C ARG A 19 18.96 15.50 2.31
N LEU A 20 18.79 15.52 0.99
CA LEU A 20 19.09 14.38 0.11
C LEU A 20 20.58 14.23 -0.20
N GLY A 21 21.37 15.32 -0.12
CA GLY A 21 22.78 15.28 -0.46
C GLY A 21 23.04 14.79 -1.90
N ALA A 22 24.14 14.07 -2.13
CA ALA A 22 24.49 13.54 -3.46
C ALA A 22 23.63 12.33 -3.88
N ASP A 23 23.08 11.59 -2.92
CA ASP A 23 22.29 10.39 -3.17
C ASP A 23 20.80 10.70 -3.16
N ARG A 24 20.25 10.88 -4.38
CA ARG A 24 18.86 11.26 -4.61
C ARG A 24 17.90 10.06 -4.72
N HIS A 25 18.37 8.84 -4.46
CA HIS A 25 17.52 7.67 -4.42
C HIS A 25 16.86 7.54 -3.04
N LEU A 26 15.54 7.39 -3.03
CA LEU A 26 14.75 7.18 -1.82
C LEU A 26 13.94 5.90 -1.92
N THR A 27 14.06 5.06 -0.89
CA THR A 27 13.09 4.01 -0.59
C THR A 27 11.85 4.67 -0.01
N MET A 28 10.73 4.57 -0.72
CA MET A 28 9.45 5.14 -0.28
C MET A 28 8.88 4.34 0.91
N PRO A 29 8.19 5.01 1.85
CA PRO A 29 7.49 4.31 2.92
C PRO A 29 6.35 3.49 2.32
N GLY A 30 6.20 2.27 2.82
CA GLY A 30 5.18 1.32 2.37
C GLY A 30 4.94 0.26 3.43
N ILE A 31 4.03 -0.66 3.16
CA ILE A 31 3.62 -1.70 4.11
C ILE A 31 4.33 -3.02 3.79
N SER A 32 4.76 -3.74 4.82
CA SER A 32 5.21 -5.13 4.71
C SER A 32 4.14 -6.01 5.33
N ALA A 33 3.46 -6.80 4.50
CA ALA A 33 2.45 -7.75 4.94
C ALA A 33 2.75 -9.13 4.38
N THR A 34 2.47 -10.15 5.19
CA THR A 34 2.50 -11.55 4.77
C THR A 34 1.22 -11.91 4.00
N VAL A 35 1.28 -12.98 3.22
CA VAL A 35 0.08 -13.52 2.54
C VAL A 35 -1.02 -13.88 3.56
N GLY A 36 -0.66 -14.32 4.77
CA GLY A 36 -1.63 -14.58 5.84
C GLY A 36 -2.38 -13.32 6.26
N GLU A 37 -1.66 -12.24 6.54
CA GLU A 37 -2.25 -10.94 6.92
C GLU A 37 -3.12 -10.37 5.80
N MET A 38 -2.70 -10.52 4.54
CA MET A 38 -3.51 -10.12 3.38
C MET A 38 -4.84 -10.90 3.30
N LEU A 39 -4.82 -12.21 3.56
CA LEU A 39 -6.03 -13.03 3.57
C LEU A 39 -6.96 -12.66 4.73
N ASP A 40 -6.41 -12.39 5.92
CA ASP A 40 -7.20 -11.96 7.07
C ASP A 40 -7.83 -10.58 6.84
N ALA A 41 -7.08 -9.65 6.24
CA ALA A 41 -7.59 -8.34 5.83
C ALA A 41 -8.72 -8.47 4.79
N LEU A 42 -8.56 -9.37 3.81
CA LEU A 42 -9.60 -9.66 2.83
C LEU A 42 -10.87 -10.23 3.48
N VAL A 43 -10.73 -11.13 4.45
CA VAL A 43 -11.88 -11.69 5.19
C VAL A 43 -12.60 -10.61 5.99
N ARG A 44 -11.87 -9.66 6.58
CA ARG A 44 -12.46 -8.53 7.31
C ARG A 44 -13.22 -7.58 6.40
N ALA A 45 -12.67 -7.30 5.21
CA ALA A 45 -13.24 -6.34 4.27
C ALA A 45 -14.42 -6.91 3.46
N ALA A 46 -14.31 -8.14 2.96
CA ALA A 46 -15.26 -8.74 2.00
C ALA A 46 -15.93 -10.02 2.51
N GLY A 47 -15.61 -10.47 3.73
CA GLY A 47 -16.14 -11.70 4.30
C GLY A 47 -15.41 -12.97 3.85
N ARG A 48 -15.73 -14.11 4.49
CA ARG A 48 -15.10 -15.41 4.20
C ARG A 48 -15.39 -15.95 2.81
N ASP A 49 -16.46 -15.49 2.16
CA ASP A 49 -16.82 -15.94 0.81
C ASP A 49 -15.79 -15.52 -0.24
N ALA A 50 -15.08 -14.40 -0.03
CA ALA A 50 -14.01 -13.96 -0.90
C ALA A 50 -12.88 -15.00 -1.03
N LEU A 51 -12.65 -15.81 0.03
CA LEU A 51 -11.65 -16.86 0.00
C LEU A 51 -11.95 -17.99 -0.99
N LYS A 52 -13.21 -18.15 -1.43
CA LYS A 52 -13.60 -19.17 -2.42
C LYS A 52 -12.96 -18.92 -3.78
N HIS A 53 -12.57 -17.68 -4.07
CA HIS A 53 -11.89 -17.32 -5.31
C HIS A 53 -10.39 -17.63 -5.29
N ILE A 54 -9.85 -18.05 -4.14
CA ILE A 54 -8.40 -18.24 -3.95
C ILE A 54 -8.06 -19.72 -4.11
N ARG A 55 -7.20 -20.03 -5.07
CA ARG A 55 -6.64 -21.37 -5.28
C ARG A 55 -5.19 -21.41 -4.82
N ARG A 56 -4.88 -22.28 -3.87
CA ARG A 56 -3.50 -22.53 -3.41
C ARG A 56 -2.83 -23.57 -4.32
N THR A 57 -1.95 -23.12 -5.19
CA THR A 57 -1.12 -23.99 -6.04
C THR A 57 0.35 -23.67 -5.76
N PRO A 58 1.06 -24.51 -4.98
CA PRO A 58 2.47 -24.26 -4.68
C PRO A 58 3.31 -24.46 -5.95
N ASP A 59 4.05 -23.43 -6.33
CA ASP A 59 5.02 -23.47 -7.41
C ASP A 59 6.42 -23.19 -6.84
N PRO A 60 7.34 -24.16 -6.86
CA PRO A 60 8.67 -24.01 -6.27
C PRO A 60 9.48 -22.89 -6.95
N THR A 61 9.24 -22.61 -8.24
CA THR A 61 9.91 -21.55 -8.99
C THR A 61 9.44 -20.18 -8.50
N MET A 62 8.14 -19.99 -8.35
CA MET A 62 7.55 -18.74 -7.82
C MET A 62 7.98 -18.49 -6.38
N ILE A 63 8.02 -19.55 -5.56
CA ILE A 63 8.49 -19.45 -4.17
C ILE A 63 9.97 -19.05 -4.13
N ALA A 64 10.80 -19.65 -4.98
CA ALA A 64 12.22 -19.29 -5.07
C ALA A 64 12.41 -17.83 -5.52
N MET A 65 11.63 -17.36 -6.50
CA MET A 65 11.67 -15.96 -6.93
C MET A 65 11.23 -15.02 -5.80
N ALA A 66 10.11 -15.31 -5.14
CA ALA A 66 9.61 -14.49 -4.02
C ALA A 66 10.62 -14.44 -2.86
N ALA A 67 11.36 -15.52 -2.61
CA ALA A 67 12.38 -15.57 -1.56
C ALA A 67 13.58 -14.63 -1.82
N THR A 68 13.80 -14.21 -3.07
CA THR A 68 14.86 -13.24 -3.41
C THR A 68 14.47 -11.79 -3.16
N LEU A 69 13.18 -11.50 -2.97
CA LEU A 69 12.69 -10.14 -2.76
C LEU A 69 12.94 -9.68 -1.30
N PRO A 70 13.34 -8.41 -1.09
CA PRO A 70 13.49 -7.86 0.25
C PRO A 70 12.14 -7.88 0.99
N ARG A 71 12.11 -8.47 2.18
CA ARG A 71 10.89 -8.55 3.01
C ARG A 71 10.47 -7.21 3.60
N HIS A 72 11.45 -6.36 3.89
CA HIS A 72 11.28 -5.04 4.49
C HIS A 72 12.38 -4.12 3.96
N LEU A 73 12.01 -2.91 3.58
CA LEU A 73 12.93 -1.88 3.13
C LEU A 73 12.92 -0.72 4.12
N ASP A 74 14.10 -0.23 4.48
CA ASP A 74 14.21 0.93 5.37
C ASP A 74 13.84 2.21 4.63
N ALA A 75 12.72 2.80 5.01
CA ALA A 75 12.19 4.05 4.46
C ALA A 75 12.49 5.28 5.34
N SER A 76 13.36 5.15 6.36
CA SER A 76 13.65 6.23 7.33
C SER A 76 14.07 7.54 6.66
N ARG A 77 14.84 7.45 5.57
CA ARG A 77 15.27 8.62 4.79
C ARG A 77 14.08 9.34 4.16
N ALA A 78 13.14 8.62 3.56
CA ALA A 78 11.96 9.23 2.95
C ALA A 78 11.04 9.85 4.01
N ILE A 79 10.85 9.15 5.14
CA ILE A 79 10.08 9.68 6.29
C ILE A 79 10.71 10.98 6.81
N SER A 80 12.04 11.05 6.93
CA SER A 80 12.75 12.27 7.35
C SER A 80 12.65 13.44 6.36
N CYS A 81 12.30 13.14 5.10
CA CYS A 81 12.03 14.13 4.05
C CYS A 81 10.55 14.53 3.95
N GLY A 82 9.70 14.03 4.86
CA GLY A 82 8.28 14.35 4.93
C GLY A 82 7.38 13.41 4.12
N PHE A 83 7.91 12.30 3.60
CA PHE A 83 7.06 11.30 2.96
C PHE A 83 6.32 10.49 4.02
N HIS A 84 5.00 10.44 3.86
CA HIS A 84 4.13 9.61 4.66
C HIS A 84 3.38 8.64 3.74
N PRO A 85 3.14 7.41 4.19
CA PRO A 85 2.28 6.47 3.49
C PRO A 85 0.84 6.98 3.50
N ASP A 86 0.11 6.78 2.40
CA ASP A 86 -1.31 7.14 2.29
C ASP A 86 -2.18 6.15 3.09
N LEU A 87 -2.27 6.33 4.41
CA LEU A 87 -3.12 5.55 5.31
C LEU A 87 -3.97 6.47 6.22
N LEU A 88 -5.16 6.00 6.61
CA LEU A 88 -6.15 6.78 7.37
C LEU A 88 -6.09 6.53 8.88
N GLY A 89 -5.28 5.55 9.32
CA GLY A 89 -5.10 5.17 10.72
C GLY A 89 -4.07 6.01 11.50
N ALA A 90 -4.47 6.46 12.70
CA ALA A 90 -3.68 7.25 13.63
C ALA A 90 -2.65 6.43 14.43
N GLY A 91 -1.68 5.82 13.76
CA GLY A 91 -0.59 5.09 14.42
C GLY A 91 0.61 4.79 13.51
N PRO A 92 1.77 4.41 14.09
CA PRO A 92 2.95 3.98 13.33
C PRO A 92 2.79 2.59 12.70
N GLU A 93 1.70 1.89 12.99
CA GLU A 93 1.41 0.55 12.46
C GLU A 93 0.64 0.68 11.14
N LEU A 94 1.29 0.27 10.07
CA LEU A 94 0.77 0.24 8.71
C LEU A 94 -0.10 -1.02 8.52
N ASP A 95 -1.40 -0.86 8.23
CA ASP A 95 -2.33 -2.00 8.06
C ASP A 95 -2.76 -2.19 6.58
N PHE A 96 -2.80 -3.44 6.14
CA PHE A 96 -3.27 -3.84 4.80
C PHE A 96 -4.77 -3.53 4.60
N ASN A 97 -5.56 -3.43 5.68
CA ASN A 97 -6.98 -3.04 5.60
C ASN A 97 -7.20 -1.67 4.96
N ASP A 98 -6.30 -0.71 5.22
CA ASP A 98 -6.40 0.63 4.64
C ASP A 98 -6.20 0.60 3.12
N ILE A 99 -5.31 -0.26 2.61
CA ILE A 99 -5.13 -0.46 1.16
C ILE A 99 -6.39 -1.03 0.51
N ILE A 100 -7.00 -2.06 1.12
CA ILE A 100 -8.24 -2.65 0.58
C ILE A 100 -9.35 -1.60 0.55
N ARG A 101 -9.45 -0.76 1.57
CA ARG A 101 -10.45 0.29 1.63
C ARG A 101 -10.22 1.37 0.58
N ILE A 102 -8.98 1.87 0.42
CA ILE A 102 -8.64 2.83 -0.63
C ILE A 102 -8.98 2.26 -2.01
N HIS A 103 -8.59 1.00 -2.28
CA HIS A 103 -8.93 0.33 -3.53
C HIS A 103 -10.45 0.19 -3.73
N ALA A 104 -11.20 -0.13 -2.68
CA ALA A 104 -12.66 -0.17 -2.77
C ALA A 104 -13.27 1.21 -3.04
N GLU A 105 -12.77 2.25 -2.39
CA GLU A 105 -13.24 3.63 -2.56
C GLU A 105 -12.94 4.17 -3.97
N ASP A 106 -11.77 3.85 -4.52
CA ASP A 106 -11.32 4.34 -5.82
C ASP A 106 -11.87 3.51 -6.99
N ASP A 107 -11.75 2.18 -6.94
CA ASP A 107 -12.01 1.32 -8.10
C ASP A 107 -13.44 0.73 -8.12
N LEU A 108 -14.05 0.42 -6.97
CA LEU A 108 -15.43 -0.12 -6.96
C LEU A 108 -16.48 0.96 -7.19
N ASN A 109 -16.22 2.20 -6.75
CA ASN A 109 -17.12 3.33 -7.02
C ASN A 109 -16.96 3.89 -8.45
N ALA A 110 -15.83 3.63 -9.11
CA ALA A 110 -15.64 3.97 -10.52
C ALA A 110 -16.36 2.98 -11.48
N ALA A 111 -16.69 1.78 -11.00
CA ALA A 111 -17.29 0.72 -11.80
C ALA A 111 -18.83 0.81 -11.93
N THR A 112 -19.51 1.79 -11.31
CA THR A 112 -20.93 2.04 -11.58
C THR A 112 -21.05 2.94 -12.80
N PRO A 113 -21.55 2.46 -13.97
CA PRO A 113 -21.92 3.37 -15.03
C PRO A 113 -23.07 4.23 -14.49
N GLY A 114 -22.94 5.56 -14.60
CA GLY A 114 -24.07 6.45 -14.35
C GLY A 114 -25.25 6.11 -15.27
N PRO A 115 -26.49 6.47 -14.88
CA PRO A 115 -27.71 6.13 -15.61
C PRO A 115 -27.73 6.63 -17.06
#